data_AF-A0A843J3N3-F1
#
_entry.id   AF-A0A843J3N3-F1
#
_cell.length_a   1.000
_cell.length_b   1.000
_cell.length_c   1.000
_cell.angle_alpha   90.00
_cell.angle_beta   90.00
_cell.angle_gamma   90.00
#
_symmetry.space_group_name_H-M   'P 1'
#
loop_
_entity.id
_entity.type
_entity.pdbx_description
1 polymer ?
#
loop_
_entity_poly.entity_id
_entity_poly.type
_entity_poly.pdbx_seq_one_letter_code
_entity_poly.pdbx_strand_id
1 'polypeptide(L)'
;QSIVDYILKFDNIQTIILAGPGFFKTDFLKYLEFHHKDLAKKSIVEATGSGGRVGINEVLKKGTVEKLAAENRVAFEISAINEILQEIAKSSNLVVYGKKQVKEAINLGAIEKLLVLDNLIRSEDLEDSMDMVENMSGEVLVISSQHEGGKQLEGLGGMAATLRYSIN
;
A
#
# COMPACT_ATOMS: atom_id res chain seq x y z
N GLN A 1 4.36 -33.67 6.58
CA GLN A 1 4.09 -32.52 5.70
C GLN A 1 5.01 -31.40 6.14
N SER A 2 5.77 -30.78 5.23
CA SER A 2 6.64 -29.66 5.60
C SER A 2 5.78 -28.45 5.97
N ILE A 3 6.24 -27.62 6.91
CA ILE A 3 5.61 -26.33 7.22
C ILE A 3 5.51 -25.47 5.95
N VAL A 4 6.50 -25.58 5.06
CA VAL A 4 6.51 -24.88 3.78
C VAL A 4 5.35 -25.29 2.88
N ASP A 5 5.08 -26.59 2.76
CA ASP A 5 3.95 -27.10 1.96
C ASP A 5 2.61 -26.56 2.45
N TYR A 6 2.51 -26.23 3.74
CA TYR A 6 1.32 -25.64 4.32
C TYR A 6 1.22 -24.14 4.03
N ILE A 7 2.34 -23.41 4.13
CA ILE A 7 2.40 -21.98 3.80
C ILE A 7 2.00 -21.76 2.33
N LEU A 8 2.45 -22.62 1.42
CA LEU A 8 2.16 -22.52 -0.01
C LEU A 8 0.69 -22.77 -0.38
N LYS A 9 -0.16 -23.19 0.56
CA LYS A 9 -1.61 -23.32 0.34
C LYS A 9 -2.35 -21.98 0.46
N PHE A 10 -1.70 -20.94 0.98
CA PHE A 10 -2.28 -19.62 1.09
C PHE A 10 -1.82 -18.75 -0.07
N ASP A 11 -2.78 -18.22 -0.82
CA ASP A 11 -2.52 -17.24 -1.87
C ASP A 11 -2.27 -15.85 -1.26
N ASN A 12 -1.46 -15.04 -1.95
CA ASN A 12 -1.23 -13.62 -1.63
C ASN A 12 -0.70 -13.31 -0.22
N ILE A 13 0.16 -14.15 0.34
CA ILE A 13 0.87 -13.82 1.59
C ILE A 13 1.75 -12.57 1.35
N GLN A 14 1.49 -11.50 2.10
CA GLN A 14 2.33 -10.29 2.14
C GLN A 14 3.50 -10.44 3.10
N THR A 15 3.22 -10.90 4.32
CA THR A 15 4.21 -11.01 5.41
C THR A 15 4.01 -12.30 6.21
N ILE A 16 5.09 -12.93 6.63
CA ILE A 16 5.16 -14.11 7.49
C ILE A 16 5.87 -13.70 8.78
N ILE A 17 5.29 -14.02 9.94
CA ILE A 17 5.92 -13.74 11.24
C ILE A 17 6.39 -15.04 11.88
N LEU A 18 7.70 -15.16 12.05
CA LEU A 18 8.37 -16.28 12.70
C LEU A 18 8.55 -15.95 14.18
N ALA A 19 7.68 -16.47 15.03
CA ALA A 19 7.64 -16.16 16.45
C ALA A 19 7.96 -17.38 17.32
N GLY A 20 8.78 -17.19 18.35
CA GLY A 20 9.11 -18.25 19.31
C GLY A 20 10.28 -17.90 20.26
N PRO A 21 10.41 -18.63 21.38
CA PRO A 21 11.56 -18.51 22.26
C PRO A 21 12.82 -19.11 21.61
N GLY A 22 13.99 -18.61 22.01
CA GLY A 22 15.28 -19.14 21.56
C GLY A 22 15.56 -18.92 20.06
N PHE A 23 16.36 -19.81 19.47
CA PHE A 23 17.00 -19.60 18.17
C PHE A 23 16.26 -20.24 16.98
N PHE A 24 15.30 -21.14 17.23
CA PHE A 24 14.61 -21.91 16.17
C PHE A 24 13.96 -21.05 15.09
N LYS A 25 13.39 -19.90 15.45
CA LYS A 25 12.81 -18.93 14.49
C LYS A 25 13.86 -18.38 13.51
N THR A 26 15.07 -18.12 14.00
CA THR A 26 16.19 -17.60 13.21
C THR A 26 16.77 -18.71 12.33
N ASP A 27 16.87 -19.94 12.85
CA ASP A 27 17.34 -21.08 12.05
C ASP A 27 16.35 -21.45 10.96
N PHE A 28 15.04 -21.32 11.23
CA PHE A 28 14.02 -21.50 10.20
C PHE A 28 14.07 -20.40 9.14
N LEU A 29 14.35 -19.14 9.51
CA LEU A 29 14.57 -18.08 8.54
C LEU A 29 15.76 -18.42 7.61
N LYS A 30 16.89 -18.85 8.17
CA LYS A 30 18.06 -19.28 7.37
C LYS A 30 17.74 -20.44 6.42
N TYR A 31 16.94 -21.39 6.89
CA TYR A 31 16.45 -22.47 6.04
C TYR A 31 15.62 -21.94 4.86
N LEU A 32 14.71 -20.99 5.11
CA LEU A 32 13.95 -20.33 4.04
C LEU A 32 14.87 -19.53 3.10
N GLU A 33 15.88 -18.83 3.60
CA GLU A 33 16.82 -18.08 2.76
C GLU A 33 17.57 -18.99 1.77
N PHE A 34 17.87 -20.22 2.18
CA PHE A 34 18.57 -21.19 1.34
C PHE A 34 17.65 -21.90 0.34
N HIS A 35 16.46 -22.31 0.78
CA HIS A 35 15.57 -23.18 -0.02
C HIS A 35 14.37 -22.46 -0.64
N HIS A 36 13.91 -21.36 -0.05
CA HIS A 36 12.66 -20.66 -0.39
C HIS A 36 12.79 -19.14 -0.26
N LYS A 37 13.68 -18.54 -1.06
CA LYS A 37 14.04 -17.11 -1.01
C LYS A 37 12.84 -16.17 -1.01
N ASP A 38 11.77 -16.50 -1.74
CA ASP A 38 10.58 -15.66 -1.81
C ASP A 38 9.79 -15.65 -0.49
N LEU A 39 9.75 -16.78 0.22
CA LEU A 39 9.14 -16.84 1.55
C LEU A 39 10.04 -16.16 2.59
N ALA A 40 11.36 -16.29 2.46
CA ALA A 40 12.31 -15.62 3.33
C ALA A 40 12.20 -14.09 3.27
N LYS A 41 12.09 -13.52 2.06
CA LYS A 41 11.90 -12.07 1.85
C LYS A 41 10.65 -11.52 2.53
N LYS A 42 9.62 -12.35 2.66
CA LYS A 42 8.35 -12.01 3.32
C LYS A 42 8.38 -12.30 4.82
N SER A 43 9.43 -12.94 5.33
CA SER A 43 9.50 -13.40 6.72
C SER A 43 10.20 -12.39 7.62
N ILE A 44 9.60 -12.11 8.78
CA ILE A 44 10.21 -11.36 9.87
C ILE A 44 10.29 -12.22 11.13
N VAL A 45 11.27 -11.95 11.98
CA VAL A 45 11.52 -12.72 13.19
C VAL A 45 11.09 -11.91 14.40
N GLU A 46 10.25 -12.50 15.25
CA GLU A 46 9.78 -11.88 16.49
C GLU A 46 10.10 -12.75 17.70
N ALA A 47 10.66 -12.13 18.74
CA ALA A 47 10.95 -12.83 19.98
C ALA A 47 9.69 -12.96 20.82
N THR A 48 9.42 -14.16 21.34
CA THR A 48 8.34 -14.39 22.32
C THR A 48 8.86 -15.18 23.51
N GLY A 49 8.22 -15.01 24.67
CA GLY A 49 8.52 -15.79 25.87
C GLY A 49 8.03 -17.23 25.80
N SER A 50 7.14 -17.56 24.87
CA SER A 50 6.56 -18.90 24.71
C SER A 50 6.12 -19.15 23.27
N GLY A 51 6.02 -20.44 22.89
CA GLY A 51 5.41 -20.87 21.64
C GLY A 51 3.89 -21.03 21.74
N GLY A 52 3.25 -21.44 20.64
CA GLY A 52 1.80 -21.69 20.59
C GLY A 52 0.95 -20.43 20.77
N ARG A 53 -0.28 -20.59 21.28
CA ARG A 53 -1.27 -19.49 21.40
C ARG A 53 -0.78 -18.31 22.24
N VAL A 54 0.01 -18.57 23.27
CA VAL A 54 0.56 -17.52 24.15
C VAL A 54 1.56 -16.65 23.37
N GLY A 55 2.45 -17.26 22.60
CA GLY A 55 3.37 -16.55 21.72
C GLY A 55 2.66 -15.72 20.65
N ILE A 56 1.59 -16.25 20.04
CA ILE A 56 0.78 -15.51 19.06
C ILE A 56 0.18 -14.25 19.70
N ASN A 57 -0.43 -14.37 20.87
CA ASN A 57 -1.00 -13.22 21.59
C ASN A 57 0.06 -12.19 21.98
N GLU A 58 1.28 -12.62 22.30
CA GLU A 58 2.38 -11.71 22.62
C GLU A 58 2.80 -10.88 21.40
N VAL A 59 2.94 -11.50 20.22
CA VAL A 59 3.25 -10.80 18.96
C VAL A 59 2.17 -9.78 18.62
N LEU A 60 0.89 -10.16 18.74
CA LEU A 60 -0.22 -9.25 18.49
C LEU A 60 -0.20 -8.06 19.46
N LYS A 61 0.06 -8.29 20.75
CA LYS A 61 0.14 -7.22 21.74
C LYS A 61 1.32 -6.26 21.53
N LYS A 62 2.40 -6.71 20.87
CA LYS A 62 3.57 -5.87 20.58
C LYS A 62 3.33 -4.85 19.48
N GLY A 63 2.25 -4.99 18.71
CA GLY A 63 1.96 -4.06 17.61
C GLY A 63 2.78 -4.33 16.34
N THR A 64 3.52 -5.45 16.27
CA THR A 64 4.40 -5.74 15.12
C THR A 64 3.60 -5.89 13.84
N VAL A 65 2.43 -6.55 13.90
CA VAL A 65 1.58 -6.76 12.72
C VAL A 65 1.04 -5.44 12.20
N GLU A 66 0.57 -4.61 13.12
CA GLU A 66 0.01 -3.29 12.87
C GLU A 66 1.04 -2.36 12.26
N LYS A 67 2.28 -2.37 12.79
CA LYS A 67 3.40 -1.60 12.26
C LYS A 67 3.74 -2.01 10.83
N LEU A 68 3.85 -3.31 10.56
CA LEU A 68 4.14 -3.82 9.22
C LEU A 68 3.04 -3.49 8.22
N ALA A 69 1.77 -3.62 8.63
CA ALA A 69 0.65 -3.25 7.78
C ALA A 69 0.69 -1.76 7.42
N ALA A 70 1.03 -0.90 8.39
CA ALA A 70 1.22 0.53 8.15
C ALA A 70 2.39 0.80 7.20
N GLU A 71 3.55 0.17 7.40
CA GLU A 71 4.71 0.32 6.52
C GLU A 71 4.41 -0.14 5.08
N ASN A 72 3.73 -1.28 4.91
CA ASN A 72 3.31 -1.78 3.60
C ASN A 72 2.33 -0.83 2.91
N ARG A 73 1.38 -0.26 3.67
CA ARG A 73 0.44 0.74 3.14
C ARG A 73 1.18 1.99 2.66
N VAL A 74 2.10 2.54 3.46
CA VAL A 74 2.92 3.70 3.08
C VAL A 74 3.74 3.39 1.82
N ALA A 75 4.33 2.20 1.73
CA ALA A 75 5.08 1.78 0.54
C ALA A 75 4.18 1.72 -0.72
N PHE A 76 2.95 1.22 -0.57
CA PHE A 76 1.97 1.21 -1.66
C PHE A 76 1.57 2.62 -2.12
N GLU A 77 1.28 3.51 -1.17
CA GLU A 77 0.95 4.92 -1.43
C GLU A 77 2.10 5.64 -2.17
N ILE A 78 3.35 5.43 -1.74
CA ILE A 78 4.54 5.97 -2.42
C ILE A 78 4.70 5.41 -3.84
N SER A 79 4.43 4.11 -4.04
CA SER A 79 4.51 3.49 -5.37
C SER A 79 3.52 4.14 -6.34
N ALA A 80 2.27 4.34 -5.92
CA ALA A 80 1.24 4.97 -6.75
C ALA A 80 1.60 6.42 -7.14
N ILE A 81 2.21 7.18 -6.23
CA ILE A 81 2.72 8.52 -6.54
C ILE A 81 3.88 8.48 -7.54
N ASN A 82 4.80 7.53 -7.39
CA ASN A 82 5.91 7.37 -8.32
C ASN A 82 5.43 7.03 -9.74
N GLU A 83 4.38 6.23 -9.88
CA GLU A 83 3.75 5.95 -11.19
C GLU A 83 3.25 7.24 -11.85
N ILE A 84 2.52 8.09 -11.11
CA ILE A 84 2.06 9.40 -11.59
C ILE A 84 3.25 10.30 -12.01
N LEU A 85 4.27 10.40 -11.17
CA LEU A 85 5.45 11.24 -11.45
C LEU A 85 6.21 10.76 -12.69
N GLN A 86 6.28 9.45 -12.91
CA GLN A 86 6.90 8.87 -14.11
C GLN A 86 6.12 9.26 -15.38
N GLU A 87 4.79 9.22 -15.34
CA GLU A 87 3.96 9.63 -16.48
C GLU A 87 4.07 11.13 -16.78
N ILE A 88 4.14 11.96 -15.73
CA ILE A 88 4.40 13.40 -15.88
C ILE A 88 5.77 13.63 -16.55
N ALA A 89 6.82 12.92 -16.10
CA ALA A 89 8.16 13.03 -16.66
C ALA A 89 8.22 12.64 -18.15
N LYS A 90 7.35 11.71 -18.59
CA LYS A 90 7.20 11.31 -20.00
C LYS A 90 6.38 12.31 -20.82
N SER A 91 5.86 13.38 -20.22
CA SER A 91 4.89 14.29 -20.86
C SER A 91 3.65 13.54 -21.40
N SER A 92 3.17 12.55 -20.62
CA SER A 92 1.99 11.76 -20.95
C SER A 92 0.72 12.59 -20.85
N ASN A 93 -0.15 12.48 -21.85
CA ASN A 93 -1.49 13.12 -21.83
C ASN A 93 -2.53 12.30 -21.04
N LEU A 94 -2.11 11.21 -20.38
CA LEU A 94 -2.96 10.33 -19.59
C LEU A 94 -2.84 10.58 -18.08
N VAL A 95 -2.28 11.73 -17.68
CA VAL A 95 -2.20 12.12 -16.28
C VAL A 95 -2.62 13.58 -16.12
N VAL A 96 -3.37 13.84 -15.06
CA VAL A 96 -3.78 15.19 -14.63
C VAL A 96 -3.47 15.38 -13.16
N TYR A 97 -3.20 16.60 -12.75
CA TYR A 97 -2.91 16.92 -11.36
C TYR A 97 -3.40 18.31 -10.96
N GLY A 98 -3.56 18.52 -9.66
CA GLY A 98 -4.16 19.72 -9.11
C GLY A 98 -5.69 19.71 -9.20
N LYS A 99 -6.31 20.34 -8.20
CA LYS A 99 -7.76 20.27 -7.95
C LYS A 99 -8.61 20.57 -9.19
N LYS A 100 -8.26 21.60 -9.96
CA LYS A 100 -9.05 22.05 -11.12
C LYS A 100 -9.11 20.99 -12.23
N GLN A 101 -7.95 20.53 -12.68
CA GLN A 101 -7.84 19.59 -13.79
C GLN A 101 -8.40 18.22 -13.40
N VAL A 102 -8.17 17.79 -12.15
CA VAL A 102 -8.73 16.54 -11.63
C VAL A 102 -10.26 16.61 -11.56
N LYS A 103 -10.85 17.69 -11.05
CA LYS A 103 -12.32 17.85 -11.03
C LYS A 103 -12.93 17.83 -12.44
N GLU A 104 -12.26 18.44 -13.41
CA GLU A 104 -12.68 18.37 -14.82
C GLU A 104 -12.66 16.93 -15.36
N ALA A 105 -11.57 16.20 -15.12
CA ALA A 105 -11.45 14.79 -15.50
C ALA A 105 -12.49 13.88 -14.84
N ILE A 106 -12.84 14.14 -13.57
CA ILE A 106 -13.91 13.44 -12.84
C ILE A 106 -15.25 13.67 -13.55
N ASN A 107 -15.60 14.92 -13.86
CA ASN A 107 -16.85 15.26 -14.54
C ASN A 107 -16.98 14.62 -15.93
N LEU A 108 -15.84 14.42 -16.61
CA LEU A 108 -15.79 13.74 -17.90
C LEU A 108 -15.82 12.22 -17.80
N GLY A 109 -15.68 11.64 -16.60
CA GLY A 109 -15.56 10.19 -16.40
C GLY A 109 -14.28 9.57 -16.97
N ALA A 110 -13.24 10.40 -17.13
CA ALA A 110 -11.98 9.99 -17.74
C ALA A 110 -11.03 9.30 -16.75
N ILE A 111 -11.30 9.37 -15.44
CA ILE A 111 -10.43 8.87 -14.38
C ILE A 111 -10.35 7.33 -14.39
N GLU A 112 -9.13 6.81 -14.43
CA GLU A 112 -8.85 5.39 -14.14
C GLU A 112 -8.51 5.21 -12.66
N LYS A 113 -7.54 5.98 -12.15
CA LYS A 113 -7.11 5.95 -10.74
C LYS A 113 -6.93 7.37 -10.21
N LEU A 114 -7.64 7.70 -9.14
CA LEU A 114 -7.59 8.98 -8.44
C LEU A 114 -6.75 8.87 -7.16
N LEU A 115 -5.80 9.77 -6.97
CA LEU A 115 -5.03 9.94 -5.73
C LEU A 115 -5.42 11.25 -5.05
N VAL A 116 -5.80 11.18 -3.77
CA VAL A 116 -6.25 12.34 -2.99
C VAL A 116 -5.58 12.35 -1.62
N LEU A 117 -5.12 13.53 -1.19
CA LEU A 117 -4.62 13.69 0.18
C LEU A 117 -5.74 13.59 1.22
N ASP A 118 -5.46 12.88 2.30
CA ASP A 118 -6.35 12.71 3.46
C ASP A 118 -6.90 14.03 4.02
N ASN A 119 -6.05 15.06 4.12
CA ASN A 119 -6.42 16.38 4.62
C ASN A 119 -7.33 17.19 3.68
N LEU A 120 -7.37 16.85 2.38
CA LEU A 120 -8.22 17.53 1.41
C LEU A 120 -9.66 17.02 1.44
N ILE A 121 -9.89 15.76 1.82
CA ILE A 121 -11.23 15.16 1.82
C ILE A 121 -12.22 16.02 2.61
N ARG A 122 -11.83 16.38 3.85
CA ARG A 122 -12.67 17.20 4.73
C ARG A 122 -12.66 18.69 4.40
N SER A 123 -11.54 19.21 3.90
CA SER A 123 -11.41 20.66 3.67
C SER A 123 -12.05 21.11 2.35
N GLU A 124 -12.17 20.21 1.38
CA GLU A 124 -12.71 20.49 0.04
C GLU A 124 -14.00 19.74 -0.26
N ASP A 125 -14.55 19.02 0.73
CA ASP A 125 -15.79 18.24 0.63
C ASP A 125 -15.78 17.28 -0.59
N LEU A 126 -14.78 16.41 -0.63
CA LEU A 126 -14.49 15.57 -1.80
C LEU A 126 -15.27 14.25 -1.83
N GLU A 127 -16.14 13.98 -0.86
CA GLU A 127 -16.89 12.73 -0.75
C GLU A 127 -17.68 12.44 -2.03
N ASP A 128 -18.48 13.40 -2.50
CA ASP A 128 -19.22 13.28 -3.77
C ASP A 128 -18.31 13.04 -4.98
N SER A 129 -17.13 13.65 -5.00
CA SER A 129 -16.18 13.51 -6.12
C SER A 129 -15.54 12.12 -6.14
N MET A 130 -15.24 11.55 -4.97
CA MET A 130 -14.73 10.19 -4.83
C MET A 130 -15.81 9.18 -5.23
N ASP A 131 -17.04 9.37 -4.76
CA ASP A 131 -18.19 8.54 -5.13
C ASP A 131 -18.45 8.56 -6.64
N MET A 132 -18.33 9.72 -7.30
CA MET A 132 -18.44 9.80 -8.77
C MET A 132 -17.40 8.95 -9.48
N VAL A 133 -16.14 8.96 -9.02
CA VAL A 133 -15.07 8.14 -9.62
C VAL A 133 -15.37 6.66 -9.45
N GLU A 134 -15.74 6.22 -8.25
CA GLU A 134 -16.07 4.82 -7.97
C GLU A 134 -17.30 4.35 -8.77
N ASN A 135 -18.35 5.16 -8.85
CA ASN A 135 -19.54 4.88 -9.66
C ASN A 135 -19.22 4.74 -11.16
N MET A 136 -18.16 5.42 -11.63
CA MET A 136 -17.65 5.28 -12.99
C MET A 136 -16.60 4.17 -13.12
N SER A 137 -16.49 3.28 -12.13
CA SER A 137 -15.54 2.16 -12.04
C SER A 137 -14.06 2.58 -11.98
N GLY A 138 -13.77 3.80 -11.55
CA GLY A 138 -12.41 4.26 -11.25
C GLY A 138 -11.97 3.83 -9.86
N GLU A 139 -10.67 3.71 -9.65
CA GLU A 139 -10.08 3.41 -8.34
C GLU A 139 -9.78 4.72 -7.59
N VAL A 140 -10.07 4.76 -6.29
CA VAL A 140 -9.71 5.89 -5.42
C VAL A 140 -8.70 5.44 -4.37
N LEU A 141 -7.56 6.13 -4.33
CA LEU A 141 -6.50 5.91 -3.35
C LEU A 141 -6.29 7.17 -2.50
N VAL A 142 -6.56 7.04 -1.21
CA VAL A 142 -6.29 8.10 -0.24
C VAL A 142 -4.85 8.02 0.24
N ILE A 143 -4.11 9.11 0.09
CA ILE A 143 -2.70 9.24 0.43
C ILE A 143 -2.54 10.03 1.73
N SER A 144 -1.74 9.52 2.66
CA SER A 144 -1.46 10.25 3.89
C SER A 144 -0.53 11.43 3.67
N SER A 145 -0.89 12.59 4.19
CA SER A 145 -0.05 13.80 4.18
C SER A 145 1.19 13.72 5.11
N GLN A 146 1.37 12.60 5.82
CA GLN A 146 2.38 12.41 6.88
C GLN A 146 3.70 11.76 6.40
N HIS A 147 3.81 11.40 5.12
CA HIS A 147 5.04 10.82 4.56
C HIS A 147 5.42 11.47 3.22
N GLU A 148 6.61 11.12 2.71
CA GLU A 148 7.20 11.72 1.50
C GLU A 148 6.26 11.67 0.28
N GLY A 149 5.61 10.53 0.01
CA GLY A 149 4.62 10.42 -1.07
C GLY A 149 3.46 11.43 -0.95
N GLY A 150 2.97 11.68 0.25
CA GLY A 150 1.97 12.73 0.50
C GLY A 150 2.53 14.14 0.27
N LYS A 151 3.78 14.41 0.65
CA LYS A 151 4.44 15.70 0.38
C LYS A 151 4.65 15.95 -1.11
N GLN A 152 4.94 14.90 -1.87
CA GLN A 152 5.00 14.98 -3.34
C GLN A 152 3.62 15.30 -3.93
N LEU A 153 2.56 14.62 -3.48
CA LEU A 153 1.19 14.90 -3.94
C LEU A 153 0.75 16.33 -3.56
N GLU A 154 1.11 16.80 -2.38
CA GLU A 154 0.86 18.17 -1.91
C GLU A 154 1.50 19.19 -2.87
N GLY A 155 2.74 18.95 -3.29
CA GLY A 155 3.43 19.76 -4.31
C GLY A 155 2.75 19.76 -5.69
N LEU A 156 1.97 18.72 -6.02
CA LEU A 156 1.15 18.64 -7.23
C LEU A 156 -0.24 19.28 -7.08
N GLY A 157 -0.52 19.94 -5.95
CA GLY A 157 -1.82 20.56 -5.68
C GLY A 157 -2.80 19.63 -4.94
N GLY A 158 -2.30 18.53 -4.36
CA GLY A 158 -2.99 17.64 -3.44
C GLY A 158 -3.94 16.60 -4.06
N MET A 159 -4.12 16.64 -5.38
CA MET A 159 -4.87 15.63 -6.13
C MET A 159 -4.11 15.31 -7.42
N ALA A 160 -4.12 14.05 -7.84
CA ALA A 160 -3.60 13.62 -9.13
C ALA A 160 -4.36 12.39 -9.61
N ALA A 161 -4.38 12.13 -10.91
CA ALA A 161 -5.05 10.97 -11.46
C ALA A 161 -4.44 10.48 -12.76
N THR A 162 -4.51 9.16 -13.00
CA THR A 162 -4.36 8.59 -14.34
C THR A 162 -5.71 8.58 -15.06
N LEU A 163 -5.66 8.71 -16.37
CA LEU A 163 -6.82 8.78 -17.24
C LEU A 163 -6.90 7.56 -18.15
N ARG A 164 -8.13 7.10 -18.41
CA ARG A 164 -8.45 6.07 -19.41
C ARG A 164 -8.24 6.57 -20.84
N TYR A 165 -8.42 7.88 -21.04
CA TYR A 165 -8.24 8.57 -22.31
C TYR A 165 -7.83 10.01 -22.06
N SER A 166 -7.09 10.59 -23.01
CA SER A 166 -6.69 11.99 -22.96
C SER A 166 -7.91 12.90 -23.05
N ILE A 167 -7.96 13.95 -22.23
CA ILE A 167 -9.02 14.96 -22.21
C ILE A 167 -8.62 16.30 -22.88
N ASN A 168 -7.54 16.27 -23.66
CA ASN A 168 -7.12 17.36 -24.56
C ASN A 168 -7.85 17.31 -25.92
#